data_AF-A0A7S2TPH2-F1
#
_entry.id   AF-A0A7S2TPH2-F1
#
_cell.length_a   1.000
_cell.length_b   1.000
_cell.length_c   1.000
_cell.angle_alpha   90.00
_cell.angle_beta   90.00
_cell.angle_gamma   90.00
#
_symmetry.space_group_name_H-M   'P 1'
#
loop_
_entity.id
_entity.type
_entity.pdbx_description
1 polymer ?
#
loop_
_entity_poly.entity_id
_entity_poly.type
_entity_poly.pdbx_seq_one_letter_code
_entity_poly.pdbx_strand_id
1 'polypeptide(L)'
;TLKAYVVLAPWQEGDNTTSSRLEAMRQLDSYQKIHDVDYICRIYVFKAFNLSPRMHFSSHTCNPYLVIENGDDVDNQFSNEKNALQNELNPAFYQVVELQTRIPENAHLSIQIWDKDLTTNSMIGSTTVDIEDRLLHNKKTGDKEYRRLLNPEYSTSQGLILVRIDILTAEEARTTKPEELAPPQFWDYQLRLVLWSTQGIKFPQLENRGMDVDQKLIVTANFDGEGGQEIVKHTDVAWYAAEGNADWNWRMIFDLKLPCKNPRLTVSVWDENVLGSNEALGEVVLNLQSFFARCLLERTDKVRDKRKVVTFEHSNHRGTPIGSVKLEMAMYTKAAAEERPAGEAQNEPNVDPYLPNPKRNAPPWAVGTRALDWIAGRRRLILCICITIVIGALFFPIIYIAFVSGGA
;
A
#
# COMPACT_ATOMS: atom_id res chain seq x y z
N THR A 1 47.77 -10.26 -25.18
CA THR A 1 47.55 -11.72 -25.31
C THR A 1 46.80 -11.96 -26.61
N LEU A 2 47.36 -12.75 -27.54
CA LEU A 2 46.64 -13.13 -28.76
C LEU A 2 45.50 -14.10 -28.38
N LYS A 3 44.25 -13.62 -28.40
CA LYS A 3 43.07 -14.51 -28.33
C LYS A 3 42.84 -15.05 -29.74
N ALA A 4 42.93 -16.37 -29.92
CA ALA A 4 42.63 -17.05 -31.18
C ALA A 4 41.22 -17.65 -31.08
N TYR A 5 40.38 -17.41 -32.08
CA TYR A 5 39.00 -17.88 -32.11
C TYR A 5 38.85 -19.06 -33.06
N VAL A 6 38.20 -20.11 -32.57
CA VAL A 6 37.90 -21.33 -33.32
C VAL A 6 36.40 -21.39 -33.51
N VAL A 7 35.95 -21.24 -34.75
CA VAL A 7 34.54 -21.47 -35.11
C VAL A 7 34.37 -22.96 -35.37
N LEU A 8 33.67 -23.66 -34.49
CA LEU A 8 33.31 -25.06 -34.65
C LEU A 8 31.99 -25.16 -35.41
N ALA A 9 32.06 -25.44 -36.71
CA ALA A 9 30.88 -25.77 -37.51
C ALA A 9 30.55 -27.27 -37.36
N PRO A 10 29.29 -27.66 -37.10
CA PRO A 10 28.91 -29.07 -37.05
C PRO A 10 29.19 -29.72 -38.40
N TRP A 11 30.01 -30.77 -38.39
CA TRP A 11 30.28 -31.57 -39.58
C TRP A 11 29.28 -32.72 -39.64
N GLN A 12 28.39 -32.71 -40.64
CA GLN A 12 27.57 -33.88 -40.97
C GLN A 12 28.25 -34.66 -42.09
N GLU A 13 28.37 -35.98 -41.94
CA GLU A 13 28.93 -36.87 -42.98
C GLU A 13 28.16 -36.69 -44.30
N GLY A 14 28.85 -36.16 -45.32
CA GLY A 14 28.28 -35.87 -46.64
C GLY A 14 27.98 -34.40 -46.92
N ASP A 15 28.09 -33.52 -45.91
CA ASP A 15 27.79 -32.09 -46.04
C ASP A 15 29.02 -31.29 -46.52
N ASN A 16 29.42 -31.51 -47.77
CA ASN A 16 30.35 -30.64 -48.51
C ASN A 16 29.66 -29.38 -49.03
N THR A 17 28.53 -28.97 -48.45
CA THR A 17 27.73 -27.88 -49.01
C THR A 17 28.30 -26.51 -48.62
N THR A 18 28.27 -25.60 -49.59
CA THR A 18 28.66 -24.20 -49.46
C THR A 18 27.98 -23.49 -48.27
N SER A 19 26.84 -24.02 -47.79
CA SER A 19 26.01 -23.45 -46.72
C SER A 19 26.71 -23.41 -45.36
N SER A 20 27.32 -24.51 -44.92
CA SER A 20 27.99 -24.60 -43.61
C SER A 20 29.24 -23.71 -43.55
N ARG A 21 29.95 -23.56 -44.69
CA ARG A 21 31.04 -22.57 -44.86
C ARG A 21 30.52 -21.13 -44.87
N LEU A 22 29.42 -20.85 -45.57
CA LEU A 22 28.79 -19.53 -45.61
C LEU A 22 28.33 -19.09 -44.21
N GLU A 23 27.79 -20.01 -43.41
CA GLU A 23 27.35 -19.73 -42.04
C GLU A 23 28.54 -19.42 -41.11
N ALA A 24 29.62 -20.22 -41.18
CA ALA A 24 30.86 -19.91 -40.46
C ALA A 24 31.46 -18.56 -40.89
N MET A 25 31.44 -18.24 -42.19
CA MET A 25 31.89 -16.93 -42.69
C MET A 25 31.02 -15.78 -42.21
N ARG A 26 29.69 -15.97 -42.12
CA ARG A 26 28.76 -14.96 -41.56
C ARG A 26 29.01 -14.71 -40.07
N GLN A 27 29.28 -15.76 -39.30
CA GLN A 27 29.64 -15.62 -37.89
C GLN A 27 30.96 -14.86 -37.73
N LEU A 28 31.97 -15.18 -38.56
CA LEU A 28 33.26 -14.49 -38.54
C LEU A 28 33.13 -13.01 -38.93
N ASP A 29 32.34 -12.69 -39.95
CA ASP A 29 32.08 -11.30 -40.38
C ASP A 29 31.30 -10.52 -39.30
N SER A 30 30.31 -11.15 -38.66
CA SER A 30 29.57 -10.55 -37.55
C SER A 30 30.47 -10.29 -36.35
N TYR A 31 31.40 -11.21 -36.10
CA TYR A 31 32.43 -11.08 -35.07
C TYR A 31 33.36 -9.90 -35.38
N GLN A 32 34.00 -9.87 -36.55
CA GLN A 32 34.90 -8.77 -36.93
C GLN A 32 34.24 -7.38 -36.81
N LYS A 33 32.97 -7.26 -37.20
CA LYS A 33 32.20 -6.02 -37.08
C LYS A 33 32.04 -5.49 -35.66
N ILE A 34 32.01 -6.36 -34.64
CA ILE A 34 31.88 -5.91 -33.24
C ILE A 34 33.21 -5.59 -32.58
N HIS A 35 34.35 -5.94 -33.19
CA HIS A 35 35.68 -5.64 -32.63
C HIS A 35 36.25 -4.31 -33.08
N ASP A 36 35.88 -3.85 -34.27
CA ASP A 36 36.36 -2.58 -34.85
C ASP A 36 35.57 -1.35 -34.36
N VAL A 37 34.76 -1.50 -33.31
CA VAL A 37 33.83 -0.46 -32.83
C VAL A 37 34.08 -0.18 -31.35
N ASP A 38 34.14 1.11 -31.01
CA ASP A 38 34.13 1.56 -29.62
C ASP A 38 32.70 1.66 -29.09
N TYR A 39 32.45 0.99 -27.96
CA TYR A 39 31.15 0.99 -27.29
C TYR A 39 31.20 1.75 -25.97
N ILE A 40 30.01 2.16 -25.52
CA ILE A 40 29.74 2.65 -24.19
C ILE A 40 28.70 1.71 -23.59
N CYS A 41 29.08 1.02 -22.51
CA CYS A 41 28.14 0.25 -21.72
C CYS A 41 27.50 1.19 -20.70
N ARG A 42 26.19 1.41 -20.84
CA ARG A 42 25.37 2.22 -19.94
C ARG A 42 24.55 1.31 -19.03
N ILE A 43 24.85 1.36 -17.75
CA ILE A 43 24.25 0.53 -16.72
C ILE A 43 23.30 1.38 -15.86
N TYR A 44 22.03 1.02 -15.87
CA TYR A 44 21.00 1.59 -15.02
C TYR A 44 20.77 0.66 -13.83
N VAL A 45 21.25 1.03 -12.65
CA VAL A 45 21.09 0.26 -11.42
C VAL A 45 19.94 0.83 -10.60
N PHE A 46 18.85 0.06 -10.48
CA PHE A 46 17.64 0.50 -9.78
C PHE A 46 17.70 0.18 -8.29
N LYS A 47 17.59 -1.10 -7.93
CA LYS A 47 17.53 -1.59 -6.54
C LYS A 47 18.15 -2.96 -6.41
N ALA A 48 18.55 -3.32 -5.20
CA ALA A 48 18.77 -4.72 -4.80
C ALA A 48 17.72 -5.16 -3.78
N PHE A 49 17.55 -6.48 -3.65
CA PHE A 49 16.51 -7.11 -2.84
C PHE A 49 17.09 -8.22 -1.99
N ASN A 50 16.66 -8.27 -0.73
CA ASN A 50 16.99 -9.32 0.23
C ASN A 50 18.49 -9.63 0.27
N LEU A 51 19.32 -8.59 0.40
CA LEU A 51 20.74 -8.78 0.61
C LEU A 51 20.97 -9.60 1.88
N SER A 52 21.91 -10.52 1.82
CA SER A 52 22.24 -11.37 2.98
C SER A 52 23.22 -10.63 3.90
N PRO A 53 22.84 -10.30 5.14
CA PRO A 53 23.74 -9.65 6.08
C PRO A 53 24.83 -10.61 6.55
N ARG A 54 25.97 -10.06 6.97
CA ARG A 54 27.05 -10.84 7.60
C ARG A 54 26.60 -11.39 8.95
N MET A 55 26.58 -12.71 9.10
CA MET A 55 26.15 -13.36 10.34
C MET A 55 27.13 -13.21 11.52
N HIS A 56 28.36 -12.73 11.29
CA HIS A 56 29.45 -12.84 12.27
C HIS A 56 29.36 -11.90 13.48
N PHE A 57 28.51 -10.87 13.48
CA PHE A 57 28.54 -9.84 14.53
C PHE A 57 27.16 -9.38 15.03
N SER A 58 26.13 -10.24 14.97
CA SER A 58 24.75 -9.90 15.41
C SER A 58 24.09 -8.70 14.70
N SER A 59 24.74 -8.14 13.67
CA SER A 59 24.11 -7.16 12.78
C SER A 59 23.17 -7.89 11.83
N HIS A 60 21.89 -7.54 11.86
CA HIS A 60 20.90 -8.02 10.91
C HIS A 60 20.82 -7.13 9.66
N THR A 61 21.74 -6.19 9.50
CA THR A 61 21.77 -5.18 8.43
C THR A 61 23.14 -5.09 7.78
N CYS A 62 23.20 -4.48 6.59
CA CYS A 62 24.43 -4.13 5.89
C CYS A 62 24.42 -2.64 5.46
N ASN A 63 25.58 -2.11 5.11
CA ASN A 63 25.77 -0.76 4.57
C ASN A 63 26.16 -0.85 3.09
N PRO A 64 25.20 -1.14 2.20
CA PRO A 64 25.53 -1.54 0.84
C PRO A 64 26.01 -0.36 -0.02
N TYR A 65 27.02 -0.63 -0.83
CA TYR A 65 27.48 0.22 -1.93
C TYR A 65 27.77 -0.61 -3.18
N LEU A 66 27.77 0.06 -4.33
CA LEU A 66 27.88 -0.49 -5.67
C LEU A 66 29.30 -0.30 -6.20
N VAL A 67 29.84 -1.38 -6.78
CA VAL A 67 31.08 -1.37 -7.56
C VAL A 67 30.77 -1.98 -8.92
N ILE A 68 31.11 -1.29 -10.01
CA ILE A 68 30.92 -1.78 -11.37
C ILE A 68 32.25 -1.70 -12.11
N GLU A 69 32.62 -2.78 -12.77
CA GLU A 69 33.90 -2.91 -13.47
C GLU A 69 33.65 -3.58 -14.82
N ASN A 70 34.25 -3.09 -15.90
CA ASN A 70 34.29 -3.81 -17.18
C ASN A 70 35.73 -4.09 -17.66
N GLY A 71 36.73 -3.88 -16.83
CA GLY A 71 38.14 -4.11 -17.13
C GLY A 71 39.03 -3.58 -16.02
N ASP A 72 40.34 -3.76 -16.19
CA ASP A 72 41.33 -3.37 -15.17
C ASP A 72 41.66 -1.87 -15.23
N ASP A 73 41.31 -1.19 -16.32
CA ASP A 73 41.56 0.24 -16.51
C ASP A 73 40.72 1.09 -15.57
N VAL A 74 41.30 2.18 -15.07
CA VAL A 74 40.66 3.09 -14.09
C VAL A 74 39.36 3.69 -14.65
N ASP A 75 39.33 4.00 -15.94
CA ASP A 75 38.15 4.57 -16.63
C ASP A 75 37.01 3.55 -16.80
N ASN A 76 37.28 2.27 -16.56
CA ASN A 76 36.34 1.16 -16.67
C ASN A 76 35.88 0.65 -15.30
N GLN A 77 36.15 1.41 -14.24
CA GLN A 77 35.76 1.13 -12.88
C GLN A 77 34.89 2.25 -12.32
N PHE A 78 33.88 1.87 -11.56
CA PHE A 78 32.99 2.78 -10.86
C PHE A 78 32.75 2.26 -9.45
N SER A 79 32.80 3.17 -8.47
CA SER A 79 32.43 2.87 -7.08
C SER A 79 31.70 4.06 -6.46
N ASN A 80 30.57 3.78 -5.81
CA ASN A 80 29.83 4.78 -5.03
C ASN A 80 30.05 4.63 -3.51
N GLU A 81 31.15 4.01 -3.06
CA GLU A 81 31.44 3.75 -1.65
C GLU A 81 31.32 4.98 -0.73
N LYS A 82 31.64 6.17 -1.24
CA LYS A 82 31.48 7.44 -0.50
C LYS A 82 30.02 7.73 -0.13
N ASN A 83 29.08 7.22 -0.93
CA ASN A 83 27.63 7.35 -0.78
C ASN A 83 26.98 6.02 -0.37
N ALA A 84 27.71 5.15 0.35
CA ALA A 84 27.16 3.91 0.87
C ALA A 84 25.89 4.15 1.69
N LEU A 85 24.88 3.32 1.45
CA LEU A 85 23.64 3.35 2.22
C LEU A 85 23.88 2.75 3.61
N GLN A 86 23.04 3.10 4.58
CA GLN A 86 23.19 2.64 5.96
C GLN A 86 22.05 1.70 6.35
N ASN A 87 22.40 0.56 6.95
CA ASN A 87 21.46 -0.40 7.54
C ASN A 87 20.31 -0.84 6.62
N GLU A 88 20.59 -1.17 5.36
CA GLU A 88 19.57 -1.45 4.35
C GLU A 88 19.82 -2.77 3.61
N LEU A 89 18.85 -3.69 3.66
CA LEU A 89 18.92 -4.98 2.96
C LEU A 89 18.27 -4.93 1.56
N ASN A 90 17.53 -3.87 1.26
CA ASN A 90 16.84 -3.64 0.00
C ASN A 90 17.23 -2.28 -0.62
N PRO A 91 18.53 -2.05 -0.89
CA PRO A 91 19.03 -0.73 -1.24
C PRO A 91 18.45 -0.23 -2.56
N ALA A 92 18.16 1.06 -2.57
CA ALA A 92 17.72 1.81 -3.74
C ALA A 92 18.87 2.68 -4.26
N PHE A 93 19.57 2.21 -5.29
CA PHE A 93 20.73 2.91 -5.84
C PHE A 93 20.33 4.05 -6.79
N TYR A 94 19.41 3.77 -7.72
CA TYR A 94 19.01 4.72 -8.79
C TYR A 94 20.21 5.41 -9.44
N GLN A 95 21.22 4.65 -9.82
CA GLN A 95 22.45 5.16 -10.43
C GLN A 95 22.56 4.78 -11.89
N VAL A 96 23.10 5.70 -12.68
CA VAL A 96 23.46 5.46 -14.07
C VAL A 96 24.96 5.59 -14.21
N VAL A 97 25.57 4.54 -14.74
CA VAL A 97 27.02 4.43 -14.92
C VAL A 97 27.29 4.20 -16.40
N GLU A 98 28.22 4.96 -16.97
CA GLU A 98 28.70 4.77 -18.34
C GLU A 98 30.17 4.37 -18.27
N LEU A 99 30.50 3.20 -18.82
CA LEU A 99 31.87 2.70 -18.91
C LEU A 99 32.22 2.54 -20.39
N GLN A 100 33.45 2.93 -20.75
CA GLN A 100 33.96 2.65 -22.08
C GLN A 100 34.16 1.14 -22.25
N THR A 101 33.83 0.60 -23.41
CA THR A 101 33.87 -0.84 -23.65
C THR A 101 34.47 -1.13 -25.01
N ARG A 102 35.60 -1.83 -25.01
CA ARG A 102 36.25 -2.35 -26.22
C ARG A 102 36.36 -3.87 -26.13
N ILE A 103 35.83 -4.57 -27.13
CA ILE A 103 35.85 -6.04 -27.19
C ILE A 103 37.16 -6.47 -27.90
N PRO A 104 37.88 -7.50 -27.41
CA PRO A 104 37.52 -8.46 -26.35
C PRO A 104 38.11 -8.13 -24.97
N GLU A 105 38.67 -6.95 -24.78
CA GLU A 105 39.33 -6.56 -23.51
C GLU A 105 38.28 -6.37 -22.41
N ASN A 106 37.15 -5.77 -22.74
CA ASN A 106 36.07 -5.43 -21.82
C ASN A 106 34.81 -6.31 -21.99
N ALA A 107 34.99 -7.59 -22.34
CA ALA A 107 33.88 -8.50 -22.62
C ALA A 107 33.03 -8.83 -21.39
N HIS A 108 33.58 -8.74 -20.18
CA HIS A 108 32.89 -9.14 -18.95
C HIS A 108 32.64 -7.93 -18.05
N LEU A 109 31.37 -7.54 -17.96
CA LEU A 109 30.90 -6.52 -17.02
C LEU A 109 30.58 -7.17 -15.67
N SER A 110 31.30 -6.78 -14.62
CA SER A 110 31.06 -7.18 -13.24
C SER A 110 30.25 -6.10 -12.50
N ILE A 111 29.13 -6.49 -11.91
CA ILE A 111 28.31 -5.64 -11.05
C ILE A 111 28.33 -6.25 -9.65
N GLN A 112 28.89 -5.52 -8.69
CA GLN A 112 29.17 -6.00 -7.35
C GLN A 112 28.48 -5.11 -6.31
N ILE A 113 28.01 -5.73 -5.23
CA ILE A 113 27.54 -5.03 -4.04
C ILE A 113 28.46 -5.38 -2.89
N TRP A 114 28.92 -4.35 -2.21
CA TRP A 114 29.84 -4.43 -1.08
C TRP A 114 29.19 -3.86 0.17
N ASP A 115 29.57 -4.38 1.33
CA ASP A 115 29.20 -3.89 2.65
C ASP A 115 30.31 -2.99 3.17
N LYS A 116 29.97 -1.74 3.49
CA LYS A 116 30.89 -0.77 4.05
C LYS A 116 30.97 -0.92 5.57
N ASP A 117 32.12 -1.36 6.03
CA ASP A 117 32.43 -1.51 7.44
C ASP A 117 33.41 -0.42 7.90
N LEU A 118 33.54 -0.23 9.21
CA LEU A 118 34.48 0.73 9.79
C LEU A 118 35.96 0.38 9.50
N THR A 119 36.27 -0.90 9.32
CA THR A 119 37.64 -1.40 9.19
C THR A 119 37.93 -1.95 7.80
N THR A 120 37.12 -2.90 7.34
CA THR A 120 37.39 -3.69 6.14
C THR A 120 36.09 -3.99 5.41
N ASN A 121 35.90 -3.34 4.27
CA ASN A 121 34.76 -3.57 3.41
C ASN A 121 34.76 -5.00 2.88
N SER A 122 33.59 -5.48 2.51
CA SER A 122 33.45 -6.85 2.03
C SER A 122 32.45 -7.00 0.91
N MET A 123 32.69 -7.95 0.03
CA MET A 123 31.75 -8.23 -1.03
C MET A 123 30.56 -8.99 -0.45
N ILE A 124 29.35 -8.45 -0.63
CA ILE A 124 28.11 -9.16 -0.36
C ILE A 124 27.88 -10.16 -1.49
N GLY A 125 27.93 -9.69 -2.73
CA GLY A 125 27.86 -10.56 -3.91
C GLY A 125 28.02 -9.80 -5.21
N SER A 126 28.23 -10.53 -6.29
CA SER A 126 28.47 -10.03 -7.63
C SER A 126 27.67 -10.79 -8.69
N THR A 127 27.51 -10.17 -9.84
CA THR A 127 26.97 -10.79 -11.05
C THR A 127 27.79 -10.33 -12.24
N THR A 128 28.06 -11.25 -13.17
CA THR A 128 28.79 -10.95 -14.40
C THR A 128 27.84 -11.01 -15.59
N VAL A 129 28.03 -10.07 -16.52
CA VAL A 129 27.32 -9.97 -17.78
C VAL A 129 28.33 -10.04 -18.91
N ASP A 130 28.13 -11.00 -19.81
CA ASP A 130 28.94 -11.11 -21.02
C ASP A 130 28.42 -10.14 -22.08
N ILE A 131 29.17 -9.07 -22.31
CA ILE A 131 28.86 -8.00 -23.25
C ILE A 131 29.11 -8.45 -24.69
N GLU A 132 30.14 -9.27 -24.91
CA GLU A 132 30.47 -9.83 -26.23
C GLU A 132 29.34 -10.75 -26.71
N ASP A 133 28.86 -11.66 -25.86
CA ASP A 133 27.72 -12.54 -26.14
C ASP A 133 26.45 -11.73 -26.48
N ARG A 134 26.17 -10.65 -25.72
CA ARG A 134 25.02 -9.78 -25.99
C ARG A 134 25.13 -9.08 -27.35
N LEU A 135 26.32 -8.61 -27.72
CA LEU A 135 26.56 -7.99 -29.02
C LEU A 135 26.37 -8.98 -30.17
N LEU A 136 26.91 -10.20 -30.04
CA LEU A 136 26.77 -11.27 -31.03
C LEU A 136 25.32 -11.70 -31.23
N HIS A 137 24.52 -11.73 -30.16
CA HIS A 137 23.09 -12.05 -30.21
C HIS A 137 22.18 -10.84 -30.45
N ASN A 138 22.75 -9.68 -30.80
CA ASN A 138 22.02 -8.43 -31.06
C ASN A 138 21.08 -7.99 -29.90
N LYS A 139 21.47 -8.31 -28.66
CA LYS A 139 20.78 -7.90 -27.42
C LYS A 139 21.43 -6.65 -26.83
N LYS A 140 21.52 -5.60 -27.64
CA LYS A 140 22.21 -4.35 -27.29
C LYS A 140 21.50 -3.57 -26.19
N THR A 141 20.18 -3.48 -26.25
CA THR A 141 19.34 -2.74 -25.30
C THR A 141 18.18 -3.64 -24.87
N GLY A 142 17.69 -3.49 -23.64
CA GLY A 142 16.64 -4.37 -23.14
C GLY A 142 15.79 -3.79 -22.02
N ASP A 143 14.80 -4.58 -21.62
CA ASP A 143 13.99 -4.32 -20.43
C ASP A 143 14.81 -4.50 -19.15
N LYS A 144 14.21 -4.11 -18.01
CA LYS A 144 14.81 -4.35 -16.71
C LYS A 144 14.94 -5.85 -16.46
N GLU A 145 16.12 -6.28 -16.05
CA GLU A 145 16.43 -7.67 -15.74
C GLU A 145 16.81 -7.84 -14.27
N TYR A 146 16.28 -8.89 -13.64
CA TYR A 146 16.71 -9.34 -12.31
C TYR A 146 17.90 -10.27 -12.45
N ARG A 147 18.99 -9.97 -11.73
CA ARG A 147 20.18 -10.82 -11.69
C ARG A 147 20.44 -11.29 -10.26
N ARG A 148 20.89 -12.53 -10.13
CA ARG A 148 21.31 -13.11 -8.84
C ARG A 148 22.69 -12.61 -8.47
N LEU A 149 22.85 -12.22 -7.21
CA LEU A 149 24.14 -11.91 -6.62
C LEU A 149 24.72 -13.19 -6.04
N LEU A 150 25.93 -13.52 -6.45
CA LEU A 150 26.68 -14.69 -6.03
C LEU A 150 27.94 -14.24 -5.28
N ASN A 151 28.37 -15.03 -4.31
CA ASN A 151 29.60 -14.77 -3.59
C ASN A 151 30.42 -16.07 -3.58
N PRO A 152 31.69 -16.05 -4.00
CA PRO A 152 32.54 -17.26 -3.99
C PRO A 152 32.66 -17.93 -2.62
N GLU A 153 32.51 -17.18 -1.53
CA GLU A 153 32.59 -17.71 -0.16
C GLU A 153 31.35 -18.51 0.25
N TYR A 154 30.22 -18.32 -0.44
CA TYR A 154 28.93 -18.89 -0.06
C TYR A 154 28.31 -19.70 -1.20
N SER A 155 27.67 -20.83 -0.86
CA SER A 155 26.99 -21.68 -1.85
C SER A 155 25.61 -21.17 -2.26
N THR A 156 25.07 -20.17 -1.56
CA THR A 156 23.72 -19.63 -1.77
C THR A 156 23.76 -18.23 -2.42
N SER A 157 22.65 -17.87 -3.08
CA SER A 157 22.48 -16.52 -3.63
C SER A 157 22.40 -15.50 -2.49
N GLN A 158 23.12 -14.38 -2.63
CA GLN A 158 23.22 -13.32 -1.63
C GLN A 158 22.22 -12.17 -1.86
N GLY A 159 21.15 -12.44 -2.62
CA GLY A 159 20.13 -11.47 -3.01
C GLY A 159 19.97 -11.32 -4.53
N LEU A 160 19.15 -10.35 -4.93
CA LEU A 160 18.87 -10.01 -6.33
C LEU A 160 19.19 -8.54 -6.60
N ILE A 161 19.61 -8.22 -7.81
CA ILE A 161 19.77 -6.84 -8.29
C ILE A 161 18.91 -6.61 -9.54
N LEU A 162 18.24 -5.46 -9.63
CA LEU A 162 17.46 -5.05 -10.79
C LEU A 162 18.24 -4.00 -11.58
N VAL A 163 18.58 -4.36 -12.82
CA VAL A 163 19.39 -3.52 -13.71
C VAL A 163 18.79 -3.44 -15.10
N ARG A 164 19.13 -2.39 -15.86
CA ARG A 164 19.02 -2.35 -17.33
C ARG A 164 20.40 -2.04 -17.87
N ILE A 165 20.81 -2.73 -18.92
CA ILE A 165 22.13 -2.56 -19.54
C ILE A 165 21.93 -2.30 -21.02
N ASP A 166 22.41 -1.14 -21.45
CA ASP A 166 22.39 -0.70 -22.84
C ASP A 166 23.83 -0.63 -23.35
N ILE A 167 24.11 -1.32 -24.46
CA ILE A 167 25.41 -1.35 -25.13
C ILE A 167 25.28 -0.50 -26.38
N LEU A 168 25.82 0.72 -26.31
CA LEU A 168 25.69 1.73 -27.36
C LEU A 168 27.02 1.88 -28.08
N THR A 169 27.00 2.13 -29.38
CA THR A 169 28.18 2.66 -30.07
C THR A 169 28.50 4.07 -29.56
N ALA A 170 29.75 4.51 -29.72
CA ALA A 170 30.15 5.87 -29.33
C ALA A 170 29.29 6.97 -29.99
N GLU A 171 28.73 6.73 -31.18
CA GLU A 171 27.81 7.65 -31.84
C GLU A 171 26.40 7.65 -31.21
N GLU A 172 25.83 6.46 -31.00
CA GLU A 172 24.52 6.31 -30.36
C GLU A 172 24.49 6.89 -28.93
N ALA A 173 25.60 6.76 -28.20
CA ALA A 173 25.73 7.33 -26.86
C ALA A 173 25.77 8.86 -26.86
N ARG A 174 26.35 9.48 -27.89
CA ARG A 174 26.35 10.95 -28.06
C ARG A 174 24.96 11.50 -28.38
N THR A 175 24.18 10.76 -29.18
CA THR A 175 22.82 11.19 -29.55
C THR A 175 21.80 10.89 -28.46
N THR A 176 21.99 9.78 -27.73
CA THR A 176 21.05 9.28 -26.73
C THR A 176 21.53 9.66 -25.34
N LYS A 177 21.00 10.74 -24.77
CA LYS A 177 21.35 11.13 -23.39
C LYS A 177 20.95 10.04 -22.38
N PRO A 178 21.74 9.83 -21.31
CA PRO A 178 21.36 8.94 -20.22
C PRO A 178 20.04 9.38 -19.58
N GLU A 179 19.13 8.43 -19.37
CA GLU A 179 17.90 8.67 -18.60
C GLU A 179 18.27 8.90 -17.13
N GLU A 180 17.85 10.02 -16.54
CA GLU A 180 18.09 10.28 -15.12
C GLU A 180 17.22 9.36 -14.25
N LEU A 181 17.86 8.54 -13.42
CA LEU A 181 17.16 7.71 -12.45
C LEU A 181 16.92 8.50 -11.17
N ALA A 182 15.66 8.76 -10.85
CA ALA A 182 15.26 9.25 -9.55
C ALA A 182 14.59 8.13 -8.74
N PRO A 183 14.80 8.08 -7.41
CA PRO A 183 13.95 7.28 -6.54
C PRO A 183 12.46 7.60 -6.78
N PRO A 184 11.54 6.65 -6.54
CA PRO A 184 10.13 6.92 -6.66
C PRO A 184 9.83 8.04 -5.68
N GLN A 185 9.38 9.18 -6.19
CA GLN A 185 8.95 10.27 -5.32
C GLN A 185 7.66 9.82 -4.65
N PHE A 186 7.66 9.84 -3.32
CA PHE A 186 6.47 9.63 -2.52
C PHE A 186 5.91 10.99 -2.15
N TRP A 187 4.62 11.15 -2.34
CA TRP A 187 3.90 12.36 -1.97
C TRP A 187 2.96 12.06 -0.83
N ASP A 188 2.92 12.95 0.15
CA ASP A 188 1.99 12.85 1.27
C ASP A 188 0.59 13.28 0.81
N TYR A 189 -0.36 12.41 1.08
CA TYR A 189 -1.76 12.58 0.76
C TYR A 189 -2.64 12.31 1.98
N GLN A 190 -3.85 12.86 1.94
CA GLN A 190 -4.91 12.59 2.88
C GLN A 190 -6.14 12.06 2.14
N LEU A 191 -6.50 10.81 2.42
CA LEU A 191 -7.73 10.18 1.97
C LEU A 191 -8.85 10.47 2.97
N ARG A 192 -9.93 11.09 2.50
CA ARG A 192 -11.18 11.27 3.24
C ARG A 192 -12.20 10.28 2.71
N LEU A 193 -12.57 9.31 3.52
CA LEU A 193 -13.65 8.37 3.27
C LEU A 193 -14.90 8.84 4.01
N VAL A 194 -16.01 8.98 3.31
CA VAL A 194 -17.31 9.29 3.92
C VAL A 194 -18.23 8.09 3.75
N LEU A 195 -18.69 7.53 4.87
CA LEU A 195 -19.72 6.51 4.92
C LEU A 195 -21.06 7.21 5.10
N TRP A 196 -21.93 7.13 4.09
CA TRP A 196 -23.20 7.87 4.08
C TRP A 196 -24.31 7.08 4.78
N SER A 197 -24.57 5.86 4.33
CA SER A 197 -25.68 5.05 4.80
C SER A 197 -25.42 3.56 4.52
N THR A 198 -25.96 2.68 5.35
CA THR A 198 -26.08 1.25 5.06
C THR A 198 -27.51 0.92 4.64
N GLN A 199 -27.66 -0.09 3.79
CA GLN A 199 -28.97 -0.54 3.29
C GLN A 199 -29.09 -2.05 3.33
N GLY A 200 -30.19 -2.52 3.91
CA GLY A 200 -30.60 -3.92 3.90
C GLY A 200 -29.57 -4.87 4.53
N ILE A 201 -28.90 -4.44 5.60
CA ILE A 201 -27.98 -5.29 6.37
C ILE A 201 -28.78 -6.38 7.09
N LYS A 202 -28.44 -7.66 6.89
CA LYS A 202 -29.18 -8.80 7.44
C LYS A 202 -28.27 -9.81 8.11
N PHE A 203 -28.85 -10.54 9.06
CA PHE A 203 -28.23 -11.76 9.56
C PHE A 203 -28.35 -12.87 8.50
N PRO A 204 -27.24 -13.50 8.12
CA PRO A 204 -27.17 -14.57 7.11
C PRO A 204 -27.91 -15.86 7.54
N GLN A 205 -28.03 -16.12 8.84
CA GLN A 205 -28.50 -17.40 9.40
C GLN A 205 -29.97 -17.38 9.84
N LEU A 206 -30.66 -16.23 9.76
CA LEU A 206 -32.00 -16.06 10.32
C LEU A 206 -32.93 -15.37 9.30
N GLU A 207 -33.74 -16.16 8.58
CA GLU A 207 -34.72 -15.65 7.61
C GLU A 207 -35.86 -14.82 8.25
N ASN A 208 -36.07 -14.90 9.58
CA ASN A 208 -37.32 -14.44 10.22
C ASN A 208 -37.18 -13.71 11.58
N ARG A 209 -36.04 -13.10 11.93
CA ARG A 209 -36.03 -12.13 13.05
C ARG A 209 -36.22 -10.71 12.50
N GLY A 210 -37.44 -10.19 12.60
CA GLY A 210 -37.75 -8.79 12.37
C GLY A 210 -36.94 -7.84 13.24
N MET A 211 -36.19 -6.87 12.72
CA MET A 211 -35.11 -6.88 11.70
C MET A 211 -34.20 -5.68 12.09
N ASP A 212 -33.94 -5.55 13.39
CA ASP A 212 -33.12 -4.47 13.96
C ASP A 212 -31.75 -5.05 14.23
N VAL A 213 -30.72 -4.46 13.63
CA VAL A 213 -29.32 -4.83 13.81
C VAL A 213 -28.62 -3.68 14.51
N ASP A 214 -27.81 -3.96 15.52
CA ASP A 214 -27.04 -2.92 16.20
C ASP A 214 -25.73 -2.72 15.45
N GLN A 215 -25.80 -1.97 14.35
CA GLN A 215 -24.71 -1.92 13.38
C GLN A 215 -23.55 -1.09 13.90
N LYS A 216 -22.32 -1.57 13.65
CA LYS A 216 -21.08 -0.80 13.77
C LYS A 216 -20.20 -1.06 12.55
N LEU A 217 -19.70 0.01 11.93
CA LEU A 217 -18.80 -0.10 10.80
C LEU A 217 -17.35 0.04 11.27
N ILE A 218 -16.51 -0.88 10.81
CA ILE A 218 -15.07 -0.87 11.06
C ILE A 218 -14.35 -0.80 9.72
N VAL A 219 -13.47 0.17 9.57
CA VAL A 219 -12.63 0.35 8.39
C VAL A 219 -11.18 0.07 8.76
N THR A 220 -10.59 -0.88 8.04
CA THR A 220 -9.19 -1.27 8.19
C THR A 220 -8.43 -0.92 6.93
N ALA A 221 -7.30 -0.23 7.07
CA ALA A 221 -6.40 0.11 5.97
C ALA A 221 -4.96 -0.30 6.31
N ASN A 222 -4.26 -0.86 5.34
CA ASN A 222 -2.82 -1.13 5.42
C ASN A 222 -2.19 -0.80 4.08
N PHE A 223 -1.77 0.45 3.89
CA PHE A 223 -1.24 0.93 2.62
C PHE A 223 0.20 0.48 2.35
N ASP A 224 0.96 0.18 3.41
CA ASP A 224 2.37 -0.22 3.32
C ASP A 224 2.54 -1.74 3.18
N GLY A 225 1.50 -2.53 3.46
CA GLY A 225 1.49 -3.98 3.32
C GLY A 225 2.35 -4.70 4.37
N GLU A 226 2.82 -3.98 5.39
CA GLU A 226 3.60 -4.53 6.50
C GLU A 226 2.66 -5.02 7.61
N GLY A 227 2.92 -6.22 8.13
CA GLY A 227 2.12 -6.81 9.19
C GLY A 227 2.21 -5.98 10.48
N GLY A 228 1.07 -5.73 11.14
CA GLY A 228 1.01 -4.99 12.41
C GLY A 228 0.91 -3.47 12.28
N GLN A 229 0.94 -2.90 11.07
CA GLN A 229 0.75 -1.46 10.81
C GLN A 229 -0.67 -1.13 10.30
N GLU A 230 -1.67 -1.90 10.73
CA GLU A 230 -3.05 -1.71 10.29
C GLU A 230 -3.68 -0.49 10.97
N ILE A 231 -4.19 0.45 10.17
CA ILE A 231 -4.97 1.58 10.65
C ILE A 231 -6.43 1.12 10.75
N VAL A 232 -6.91 0.94 11.97
CA VAL A 232 -8.29 0.54 12.25
C VAL A 232 -9.08 1.73 12.77
N LYS A 233 -10.16 2.09 12.08
CA LYS A 233 -11.12 3.13 12.49
C LYS A 233 -12.50 2.53 12.59
N HIS A 234 -13.32 3.04 13.50
CA HIS A 234 -14.67 2.56 13.71
C HIS A 234 -15.65 3.72 13.83
N THR A 235 -16.90 3.45 13.49
CA THR A 235 -18.01 4.35 13.77
C THR A 235 -18.50 4.15 15.20
N ASP A 236 -19.41 5.03 15.63
CA ASP A 236 -20.32 4.71 16.73
C ASP A 236 -21.31 3.59 16.33
N VAL A 237 -22.25 3.26 17.22
CA VAL A 237 -23.22 2.19 17.00
C VAL A 237 -24.55 2.80 16.54
N ALA A 238 -25.07 2.28 15.43
CA ALA A 238 -26.43 2.55 14.98
C ALA A 238 -27.38 1.55 15.64
N TRP A 239 -27.91 1.93 16.81
CA TRP A 239 -28.85 1.10 17.57
C TRP A 239 -30.17 0.92 16.82
N TYR A 240 -30.75 -0.27 16.96
CA TYR A 240 -32.07 -0.61 16.44
C TYR A 240 -32.22 -0.25 14.96
N ALA A 241 -31.24 -0.60 14.11
CA ALA A 241 -31.26 -0.23 12.70
C ALA A 241 -32.32 -1.01 11.93
N ALA A 242 -33.51 -0.41 11.82
CA ALA A 242 -34.69 -1.03 11.23
C ALA A 242 -34.46 -1.48 9.79
N GLU A 243 -34.79 -2.74 9.51
CA GLU A 243 -34.60 -3.41 8.22
C GLU A 243 -33.14 -3.40 7.74
N GLY A 244 -32.20 -3.23 8.66
CA GLY A 244 -30.78 -3.14 8.33
C GLY A 244 -30.36 -1.81 7.69
N ASN A 245 -31.17 -0.76 7.81
CA ASN A 245 -30.87 0.56 7.28
C ASN A 245 -30.36 1.50 8.38
N ALA A 246 -29.25 2.20 8.13
CA ALA A 246 -28.76 3.23 9.04
C ALA A 246 -28.08 4.38 8.29
N ASP A 247 -28.35 5.61 8.74
CA ASP A 247 -27.62 6.81 8.30
C ASP A 247 -26.36 6.98 9.15
N TRP A 248 -25.23 7.19 8.50
CA TRP A 248 -23.92 7.33 9.14
C TRP A 248 -23.40 8.75 9.05
N ASN A 249 -23.42 9.33 7.84
CA ASN A 249 -22.79 10.62 7.52
C ASN A 249 -21.41 10.77 8.19
N TRP A 250 -20.57 9.74 8.13
CA TRP A 250 -19.39 9.60 8.97
C TRP A 250 -18.12 9.76 8.15
N ARG A 251 -17.28 10.77 8.47
CA ARG A 251 -15.97 10.96 7.85
C ARG A 251 -14.91 10.14 8.58
N MET A 252 -14.05 9.48 7.82
CA MET A 252 -12.80 8.87 8.27
C MET A 252 -11.65 9.46 7.47
N ILE A 253 -10.58 9.88 8.15
CA ILE A 253 -9.44 10.55 7.52
C ILE A 253 -8.19 9.67 7.62
N PHE A 254 -7.53 9.37 6.50
CA PHE A 254 -6.32 8.55 6.48
C PHE A 254 -5.19 9.35 5.84
N ASP A 255 -4.11 9.56 6.58
CA ASP A 255 -2.87 10.07 5.99
C ASP A 255 -2.07 8.89 5.42
N LEU A 256 -1.55 9.05 4.19
CA LEU A 256 -0.82 8.00 3.48
C LEU A 256 0.16 8.61 2.46
N LYS A 257 1.12 7.79 2.01
CA LYS A 257 2.06 8.16 0.95
C LYS A 257 1.71 7.46 -0.35
N LEU A 258 1.70 8.20 -1.46
CA LEU A 258 1.52 7.64 -2.80
C LEU A 258 2.80 7.78 -3.64
N PRO A 259 3.17 6.78 -4.45
CA PRO A 259 2.51 5.47 -4.58
C PRO A 259 2.71 4.58 -3.34
N CYS A 260 1.71 3.77 -2.99
CA CYS A 260 1.77 2.82 -1.87
C CYS A 260 1.85 1.37 -2.37
N LYS A 261 2.30 0.45 -1.51
CA LYS A 261 2.45 -0.99 -1.85
C LYS A 261 1.09 -1.71 -1.95
N ASN A 262 0.14 -1.36 -1.08
CA ASN A 262 -1.15 -2.06 -0.97
C ASN A 262 -2.33 -1.07 -1.05
N PRO A 263 -2.87 -0.79 -2.26
CA PRO A 263 -3.94 0.18 -2.49
C PRO A 263 -5.32 -0.42 -2.16
N ARG A 264 -5.51 -0.91 -0.93
CA ARG A 264 -6.74 -1.58 -0.49
C ARG A 264 -7.23 -1.00 0.84
N LEU A 265 -8.54 -0.91 0.96
CA LEU A 265 -9.22 -0.51 2.19
C LEU A 265 -10.39 -1.44 2.41
N THR A 266 -10.50 -1.97 3.61
CA THR A 266 -11.51 -2.95 3.97
C THR A 266 -12.56 -2.29 4.84
N VAL A 267 -13.84 -2.47 4.52
CA VAL A 267 -14.97 -2.02 5.32
C VAL A 267 -15.70 -3.27 5.81
N SER A 268 -15.87 -3.39 7.11
CA SER A 268 -16.64 -4.47 7.73
C SER A 268 -17.80 -3.91 8.55
N VAL A 269 -18.88 -4.67 8.62
CA VAL A 269 -20.07 -4.37 9.40
C VAL A 269 -20.27 -5.45 10.44
N TRP A 270 -20.49 -5.00 11.68
CA TRP A 270 -20.62 -5.82 12.86
C TRP A 270 -21.96 -5.56 13.55
N ASP A 271 -22.49 -6.59 14.18
CA ASP A 271 -23.55 -6.49 15.17
C ASP A 271 -22.93 -6.33 16.57
N GLU A 272 -23.17 -5.19 17.19
CA GLU A 272 -22.64 -4.85 18.51
C GLU A 272 -23.63 -5.31 19.60
N ASN A 273 -23.17 -6.21 20.47
CA ASN A 273 -23.99 -6.76 21.54
C ASN A 273 -23.61 -6.14 22.89
N VAL A 274 -24.58 -5.51 23.59
CA VAL A 274 -24.32 -4.85 24.90
C VAL A 274 -23.85 -5.83 25.98
N LEU A 275 -24.32 -7.08 25.95
CA LEU A 275 -24.06 -8.10 26.98
C LEU A 275 -23.48 -9.41 26.42
N GLY A 276 -23.03 -9.42 25.16
CA GLY A 276 -22.60 -10.62 24.44
C GLY A 276 -21.38 -10.38 23.56
N SER A 277 -21.00 -11.40 22.77
CA SER A 277 -19.94 -11.27 21.76
C SER A 277 -20.44 -10.52 20.53
N ASN A 278 -19.62 -9.61 20.01
CA ASN A 278 -19.90 -8.94 18.74
C ASN A 278 -19.80 -9.93 17.59
N GLU A 279 -20.74 -9.88 16.66
CA GLU A 279 -20.80 -10.77 15.50
C GLU A 279 -20.39 -10.03 14.23
N ALA A 280 -19.43 -10.56 13.48
CA ALA A 280 -19.08 -10.03 12.17
C ALA A 280 -20.16 -10.45 11.17
N LEU A 281 -20.87 -9.48 10.61
CA LEU A 281 -21.93 -9.76 9.64
C LEU A 281 -21.32 -9.91 8.25
N GLY A 282 -20.47 -8.97 7.85
CA GLY A 282 -19.83 -9.04 6.55
C GLY A 282 -18.80 -7.95 6.30
N GLU A 283 -18.15 -8.09 5.15
CA GLU A 283 -16.96 -7.35 4.78
C GLU A 283 -16.97 -7.04 3.29
N VAL A 284 -16.34 -5.92 2.92
CA VAL A 284 -15.99 -5.63 1.54
C VAL A 284 -14.61 -4.99 1.45
N VAL A 285 -13.84 -5.44 0.46
CA VAL A 285 -12.51 -4.91 0.17
C VAL A 285 -12.60 -3.96 -1.03
N LEU A 286 -12.32 -2.68 -0.80
CA LEU A 286 -12.25 -1.67 -1.84
C LEU A 286 -10.87 -1.71 -2.51
N ASN A 287 -10.86 -1.91 -3.83
CA ASN A 287 -9.65 -1.76 -4.64
C ASN A 287 -9.48 -0.29 -5.05
N LEU A 288 -8.45 0.37 -4.51
CA LEU A 288 -8.17 1.79 -4.71
C LEU A 288 -7.13 2.04 -5.80
N GLN A 289 -6.60 1.01 -6.46
CA GLN A 289 -5.51 1.13 -7.44
C GLN A 289 -5.81 2.15 -8.53
N SER A 290 -6.98 2.06 -9.18
CA SER A 290 -7.37 2.98 -10.25
C SER A 290 -7.58 4.41 -9.73
N PHE A 291 -8.06 4.56 -8.49
CA PHE A 291 -8.26 5.87 -7.88
C PHE A 291 -6.93 6.53 -7.52
N PHE A 292 -6.00 5.79 -6.92
CA PHE A 292 -4.67 6.29 -6.55
C PHE A 292 -3.81 6.60 -7.78
N ALA A 293 -3.86 5.73 -8.81
CA ALA A 293 -3.19 6.00 -10.09
C ALA A 293 -3.70 7.30 -10.73
N ARG A 294 -5.01 7.55 -10.68
CA ARG A 294 -5.60 8.81 -11.15
C ARG A 294 -5.08 10.02 -10.37
N CYS A 295 -4.98 9.91 -9.04
CA CYS A 295 -4.43 10.99 -8.20
C CYS A 295 -2.98 11.35 -8.59
N LEU A 296 -2.14 10.35 -8.82
CA LEU A 296 -0.74 10.54 -9.23
C LEU A 296 -0.61 11.12 -10.65
N LEU A 297 -1.53 10.79 -11.55
CA LEU A 297 -1.53 11.26 -12.94
C LEU A 297 -2.05 12.70 -13.08
N GLU A 298 -3.17 13.01 -12.44
CA GLU A 298 -3.81 14.33 -12.54
C GLU A 298 -3.00 15.43 -11.82
N ARG A 299 -2.25 15.08 -10.77
CA ARG A 299 -1.43 16.01 -9.96
C ARG A 299 -2.19 17.26 -9.48
N THR A 300 -3.51 17.13 -9.27
CA THR A 300 -4.34 18.19 -8.70
C THR A 300 -4.28 18.16 -7.17
N ASP A 301 -4.62 19.29 -6.54
CA ASP A 301 -4.68 19.44 -5.09
C ASP A 301 -5.76 18.54 -4.45
N LYS A 302 -6.83 18.27 -5.19
CA LYS A 302 -7.97 17.43 -4.78
C LYS A 302 -8.44 16.55 -5.94
N VAL A 303 -8.74 15.30 -5.61
CA VAL A 303 -9.36 14.33 -6.53
C VAL A 303 -10.52 13.65 -5.81
N ARG A 304 -11.74 13.81 -6.32
CA ARG A 304 -12.95 13.24 -5.71
C ARG A 304 -13.50 12.09 -6.55
N ASP A 305 -13.86 11.00 -5.90
CA ASP A 305 -14.56 9.89 -6.54
C ASP A 305 -16.08 10.11 -6.51
N LYS A 306 -16.79 9.48 -7.44
CA LYS A 306 -18.25 9.49 -7.42
C LYS A 306 -18.73 8.66 -6.22
N ARG A 307 -19.87 9.04 -5.66
CA ARG A 307 -20.53 8.25 -4.61
C ARG A 307 -20.91 6.88 -5.16
N LYS A 308 -20.53 5.82 -4.44
CA LYS A 308 -20.71 4.42 -4.83
C LYS A 308 -21.51 3.69 -3.77
N VAL A 309 -22.28 2.70 -4.22
CA VAL A 309 -22.90 1.71 -3.35
C VAL A 309 -22.11 0.43 -3.54
N VAL A 310 -21.62 -0.12 -2.44
CA VAL A 310 -20.78 -1.31 -2.43
C VAL A 310 -21.46 -2.35 -1.55
N THR A 311 -21.54 -3.58 -2.05
CA THR A 311 -22.21 -4.70 -1.35
C THR A 311 -21.23 -5.40 -0.43
N PHE A 312 -21.66 -5.68 0.79
CA PHE A 312 -20.93 -6.52 1.74
C PHE A 312 -21.17 -8.00 1.44
N GLU A 313 -20.10 -8.79 1.58
CA GLU A 313 -20.18 -10.25 1.56
C GLU A 313 -20.07 -10.81 2.97
N HIS A 314 -20.73 -11.93 3.23
CA HIS A 314 -20.69 -12.58 4.52
C HIS A 314 -19.26 -13.02 4.90
N SER A 315 -18.84 -12.71 6.14
CA SER A 315 -17.46 -12.92 6.61
C SER A 315 -16.99 -14.37 6.50
N ASN A 316 -17.88 -15.35 6.73
CA ASN A 316 -17.54 -16.78 6.65
C ASN A 316 -18.04 -17.48 5.36
N HIS A 317 -18.86 -16.81 4.54
CA HIS A 317 -19.49 -17.38 3.34
C HIS A 317 -19.39 -16.38 2.18
N ARG A 318 -18.24 -16.40 1.50
CA ARG A 318 -17.99 -15.53 0.35
C ARG A 318 -19.04 -15.72 -0.74
N GLY A 319 -19.41 -14.63 -1.39
CA GLY A 319 -20.46 -14.61 -2.42
C GLY A 319 -21.90 -14.54 -1.89
N THR A 320 -22.13 -14.60 -0.58
CA THR A 320 -23.45 -14.31 0.01
C THR A 320 -23.56 -12.81 0.35
N PRO A 321 -24.37 -12.04 -0.38
CA PRO A 321 -24.54 -10.61 -0.09
C PRO A 321 -25.38 -10.42 1.18
N ILE A 322 -24.90 -9.60 2.11
CA ILE A 322 -25.58 -9.35 3.39
C ILE A 322 -26.20 -7.95 3.50
N GLY A 323 -26.00 -7.10 2.48
CA GLY A 323 -26.45 -5.71 2.41
C GLY A 323 -25.39 -4.82 1.78
N SER A 324 -25.55 -3.51 1.84
CA SER A 324 -24.65 -2.57 1.15
C SER A 324 -24.34 -1.30 1.95
N VAL A 325 -23.23 -0.66 1.62
CA VAL A 325 -22.83 0.66 2.14
C VAL A 325 -22.67 1.66 1.00
N LYS A 326 -23.26 2.83 1.19
CA LYS A 326 -23.08 4.00 0.32
C LYS A 326 -21.91 4.81 0.84
N LEU A 327 -20.86 4.95 0.02
CA LEU A 327 -19.62 5.61 0.40
C LEU A 327 -19.12 6.57 -0.67
N GLU A 328 -18.22 7.45 -0.27
CA GLU A 328 -17.59 8.44 -1.14
C GLU A 328 -16.16 8.70 -0.68
N MET A 329 -15.24 8.86 -1.62
CA MET A 329 -13.83 9.08 -1.33
C MET A 329 -13.35 10.38 -1.96
N ALA A 330 -12.51 11.10 -1.24
CA ALA A 330 -11.79 12.25 -1.78
C ALA A 330 -10.35 12.19 -1.31
N MET A 331 -9.42 12.43 -2.22
CA MET A 331 -7.99 12.46 -1.97
C MET A 331 -7.50 13.91 -2.07
N TYR A 332 -6.63 14.31 -1.14
CA TYR A 332 -6.04 15.64 -1.08
C TYR A 332 -4.54 15.51 -0.92
N THR A 333 -3.76 16.37 -1.58
CA THR A 333 -2.36 16.53 -1.18
C THR A 333 -2.30 17.01 0.28
N LYS A 334 -1.23 16.68 1.01
CA LYS A 334 -1.11 17.06 2.42
C LYS A 334 -1.26 18.58 2.63
N ALA A 335 -0.64 19.38 1.76
CA ALA A 335 -0.78 20.84 1.77
C ALA A 335 -2.24 21.29 1.57
N ALA A 336 -2.96 20.72 0.60
CA ALA A 336 -4.36 21.08 0.36
C ALA A 336 -5.29 20.65 1.50
N ALA A 337 -4.96 19.55 2.19
CA ALA A 337 -5.70 19.09 3.35
C ALA A 337 -5.53 20.03 4.56
N GLU A 338 -4.35 20.64 4.72
CA GLU A 338 -4.06 21.63 5.76
C GLU A 338 -4.76 22.97 5.49
N GLU A 339 -4.83 23.41 4.23
CA GLU A 339 -5.60 24.58 3.82
C GLU A 339 -7.11 24.39 3.97
N ARG A 340 -7.59 23.15 3.80
CA ARG A 340 -9.03 22.79 3.86
C ARG A 340 -9.25 21.72 4.93
N PRO A 341 -9.07 22.04 6.21
CA PRO A 341 -9.16 21.07 7.29
C PRO A 341 -10.57 20.47 7.37
N ALA A 342 -10.63 19.22 7.78
CA ALA A 342 -11.86 18.47 7.95
C ALA A 342 -11.79 17.67 9.24
N GLY A 343 -12.84 17.73 10.06
CA GLY A 343 -12.94 16.91 11.27
C GLY A 343 -13.29 15.45 10.96
N GLU A 344 -12.91 14.55 11.86
CA GLU A 344 -13.37 13.15 11.90
C GLU A 344 -14.87 13.10 12.24
N ALA A 345 -15.57 12.05 11.79
CA ALA A 345 -17.01 11.89 11.96
C ALA A 345 -17.77 13.14 11.47
N GLN A 346 -18.57 13.79 12.33
CA GLN A 346 -19.25 15.05 12.08
C GLN A 346 -18.61 16.23 12.84
N ASN A 347 -17.41 16.05 13.39
CA ASN A 347 -16.73 17.08 14.18
C ASN A 347 -16.29 18.26 13.30
N GLU A 348 -16.13 19.43 13.94
CA GLU A 348 -15.57 20.59 13.27
C GLU A 348 -14.09 20.38 12.91
N PRO A 349 -13.61 20.87 11.75
CA PRO A 349 -14.37 21.60 10.73
C PRO A 349 -15.23 20.70 9.84
N ASN A 350 -16.53 20.97 9.74
CA ASN A 350 -17.46 20.13 9.00
C ASN A 350 -17.94 20.77 7.69
N VAL A 351 -17.04 20.99 6.72
CA VAL A 351 -17.35 21.77 5.50
C VAL A 351 -17.06 21.09 4.17
N ASP A 352 -16.31 19.98 4.12
CA ASP A 352 -15.90 19.35 2.85
C ASP A 352 -16.01 17.80 2.87
N PRO A 353 -17.19 17.24 2.56
CA PRO A 353 -18.50 17.91 2.47
C PRO A 353 -19.12 18.11 3.85
N TYR A 354 -20.08 19.02 4.00
CA TYR A 354 -20.87 19.13 5.24
C TYR A 354 -21.62 17.83 5.53
N LEU A 355 -21.50 17.32 6.77
CA LEU A 355 -22.11 16.08 7.23
C LEU A 355 -23.16 16.38 8.31
N PRO A 356 -24.46 16.27 8.00
CA PRO A 356 -25.49 16.48 9.02
C PRO A 356 -25.49 15.31 10.02
N ASN A 357 -25.89 15.61 11.26
CA ASN A 357 -26.07 14.58 12.28
C ASN A 357 -27.03 13.48 11.77
N PRO A 358 -26.64 12.20 11.89
CA PRO A 358 -27.45 11.10 11.39
C PRO A 358 -28.75 10.97 12.19
N LYS A 359 -29.84 10.62 11.50
CA LYS A 359 -31.15 10.40 12.12
C LYS A 359 -31.28 8.93 12.50
N ARG A 360 -30.94 8.59 13.74
CA ARG A 360 -30.91 7.21 14.25
C ARG A 360 -31.69 7.07 15.56
N ASN A 361 -32.00 5.82 15.90
CA ASN A 361 -32.62 5.51 17.19
C ASN A 361 -31.63 5.79 18.34
N ALA A 362 -32.17 6.15 19.49
CA ALA A 362 -31.37 6.40 20.68
C ALA A 362 -30.87 5.07 21.27
N PRO A 363 -29.71 5.07 21.94
CA PRO A 363 -29.16 3.87 22.55
C PRO A 363 -30.07 3.28 23.65
N PRO A 364 -29.95 1.98 23.95
CA PRO A 364 -30.76 1.29 24.96
C PRO A 364 -30.77 1.96 26.34
N TRP A 365 -29.66 2.55 26.77
CA TRP A 365 -29.55 3.22 28.07
C TRP A 365 -30.18 4.62 28.11
N ALA A 366 -30.59 5.19 26.97
CA ALA A 366 -31.30 6.48 26.92
C ALA A 366 -32.78 6.38 27.37
N VAL A 367 -33.27 5.20 27.75
CA VAL A 367 -34.63 5.02 28.28
C VAL A 367 -34.82 5.78 29.60
N GLY A 368 -33.80 5.81 30.46
CA GLY A 368 -33.84 6.53 31.74
C GLY A 368 -33.95 8.05 31.58
N THR A 369 -33.24 8.63 30.60
CA THR A 369 -33.33 10.06 30.30
C THR A 369 -34.66 10.43 29.67
N ARG A 370 -35.24 9.57 28.81
CA ARG A 370 -36.59 9.77 28.26
C ARG A 370 -37.69 9.78 29.32
N ALA A 371 -37.59 8.90 30.33
CA ALA A 371 -38.52 8.91 31.46
C ALA A 371 -38.39 10.21 32.27
N LEU A 372 -37.15 10.67 32.53
CA LEU A 372 -36.88 11.93 33.21
C LEU A 372 -37.35 13.15 32.40
N ASP A 373 -37.17 13.16 31.08
CA ASP A 373 -37.66 14.21 30.19
C ASP A 373 -39.19 14.22 30.10
N TRP A 374 -39.83 13.05 30.10
CA TRP A 374 -41.29 12.92 30.17
C TRP A 374 -41.85 13.43 31.51
N ILE A 375 -41.19 13.10 32.62
CA ILE A 375 -41.49 13.64 33.96
C ILE A 375 -41.30 15.17 33.95
N ALA A 376 -40.17 15.66 33.42
CA ALA A 376 -39.85 17.07 33.36
C ALA A 376 -40.82 17.88 32.46
N GLY A 377 -41.37 17.28 31.40
CA GLY A 377 -42.39 17.89 30.54
C GLY A 377 -43.77 17.99 31.20
N ARG A 378 -44.01 17.21 32.27
CA ARG A 378 -45.30 17.16 33.01
C ARG A 378 -45.20 17.75 34.42
N ARG A 379 -44.25 18.66 34.65
CA ARG A 379 -44.02 19.35 35.94
C ARG A 379 -45.30 19.86 36.60
N ARG A 380 -46.24 20.43 35.84
CA ARG A 380 -47.52 20.93 36.39
C ARG A 380 -48.44 19.80 36.90
N LEU A 381 -48.52 18.70 36.16
CA LEU A 381 -49.31 17.53 36.56
C LEU A 381 -48.72 16.89 37.82
N ILE A 382 -47.40 16.75 37.86
CA ILE A 382 -46.68 16.20 39.02
C ILE A 382 -46.85 17.12 40.23
N LEU A 383 -46.73 18.43 40.05
CA LEU A 383 -46.99 19.41 41.11
C LEU A 383 -48.43 19.29 41.64
N CYS A 384 -49.42 19.16 40.77
CA CYS A 384 -50.80 18.94 41.18
C CYS A 384 -50.97 17.66 42.00
N ILE A 385 -50.34 16.55 41.58
CA ILE A 385 -50.38 15.27 42.32
C ILE A 385 -49.68 15.41 43.68
N CYS A 386 -48.54 16.09 43.75
CA CYS A 386 -47.86 16.35 45.03
C CYS A 386 -48.73 17.22 45.96
N ILE A 387 -49.38 18.26 45.43
CA ILE A 387 -50.28 19.12 46.19
C ILE A 387 -51.48 18.34 46.70
N THR A 388 -52.10 17.48 45.88
CA THR A 388 -53.25 16.67 46.33
C THR A 388 -52.84 15.64 47.38
N ILE A 389 -51.65 15.04 47.30
CA ILE A 389 -51.13 14.13 48.32
C ILE A 389 -50.90 14.89 49.64
N VAL A 390 -50.29 16.07 49.59
CA VAL A 390 -50.02 16.88 50.79
C VAL A 390 -51.32 17.37 51.44
N ILE A 391 -52.27 17.88 50.63
CA ILE A 391 -53.60 18.27 51.13
C ILE A 391 -54.32 17.05 51.70
N GLY A 392 -54.29 15.91 51.00
CA GLY A 392 -54.84 14.65 51.50
C GLY A 392 -54.25 14.29 52.86
N ALA A 393 -52.93 14.27 53.01
CA ALA A 393 -52.26 13.94 54.26
C ALA A 393 -52.58 14.92 55.40
N LEU A 394 -52.76 16.21 55.11
CA LEU A 394 -53.09 17.22 56.12
C LEU A 394 -54.55 17.17 56.56
N PHE A 395 -55.48 16.96 55.63
CA PHE A 395 -56.91 17.01 55.92
C PHE A 395 -57.53 15.66 56.28
N PHE A 396 -56.92 14.55 55.86
CA PHE A 396 -57.36 13.20 56.23
C PHE A 396 -57.48 12.98 57.75
N PRO A 397 -56.48 13.33 58.60
CA PRO A 397 -56.63 13.18 60.05
C PRO A 397 -57.71 14.09 60.64
N ILE A 398 -57.91 15.29 60.09
CA ILE A 398 -58.95 16.24 60.55
C ILE A 398 -60.35 15.69 60.23
N ILE A 399 -60.56 15.22 58.99
CA ILE A 399 -61.82 14.60 58.56
C ILE A 399 -62.06 13.31 59.34
N TYR A 400 -61.03 12.49 59.56
CA TYR A 400 -61.11 11.27 60.36
C TYR A 400 -61.54 11.56 61.81
N ILE A 401 -60.92 12.55 62.46
CA ILE A 401 -61.32 12.97 63.81
C ILE A 401 -62.76 13.48 63.83
N ALA A 402 -63.14 14.36 62.90
CA ALA A 402 -64.50 14.90 62.81
C ALA A 402 -65.56 13.80 62.60
N PHE A 403 -65.24 12.77 61.82
CA PHE A 403 -66.12 11.63 61.56
C PHE A 403 -66.23 10.70 62.77
N VAL A 404 -65.14 10.50 63.52
CA VAL A 404 -65.13 9.69 64.75
C VAL A 404 -65.81 10.42 65.91
N SER A 405 -65.68 11.74 66.01
CA SER A 405 -66.31 12.56 67.07
C SER A 405 -67.78 12.91 66.81
N GLY A 406 -68.25 12.82 65.56
CA GLY A 406 -69.66 13.08 65.19
C GLY A 406 -70.58 11.86 65.30
N GLY A 407 -70.03 10.69 65.65
CA GLY A 407 -70.78 9.45 65.86
C GLY A 407 -71.02 9.07 67.32
N ALA A 408 -70.77 9.98 68.27
CA ALA A 408 -71.02 9.81 69.70
C ALA A 408 -72.30 10.52 70.15
#